data_AF-A0A9W7I6R2-F1
#
_entry.id   AF-A0A9W7I6R2-F1
#
_cell.length_a   1.000
_cell.length_b   1.000
_cell.length_c   1.000
_cell.angle_alpha   90.00
_cell.angle_beta   90.00
_cell.angle_gamma   90.00
#
_symmetry.space_group_name_H-M   'P 1'
#
loop_
_entity.id
_entity.type
_entity.pdbx_description
1 polymer ?
#
loop_
_entity_poly.entity_id
_entity_poly.type
_entity_poly.pdbx_seq_one_letter_code
_entity_poly.pdbx_strand_id
1 'polypeptide(L)'
;MGSKNVVVLEDFFPAMVEKLGAEGFMKELSNGFGLLVDGDKGVITFDSLKRNSALLGLKEMSDQEAVCMLREGDLDGDGALVPSCLGSVLS
;
A
#
# COMPACT_ATOMS: atom_id res chain seq x y z
N MET A 1 -2.71 -17.25 19.14
CA MET A 1 -1.49 -16.46 18.85
C MET A 1 -1.58 -16.00 17.42
N GLY A 2 -1.30 -14.72 17.17
CA GLY A 2 -1.46 -14.05 15.87
C GLY A 2 -2.59 -13.02 15.92
N SER A 3 -2.34 -11.90 16.59
CA SER A 3 -3.27 -10.78 16.65
C SER A 3 -3.61 -10.31 15.24
N LYS A 4 -4.88 -10.40 14.88
CA LYS A 4 -5.50 -9.74 13.73
C LYS A 4 -5.46 -8.22 13.97
N ASN A 5 -4.27 -7.64 13.87
CA ASN A 5 -4.05 -6.19 13.82
C ASN A 5 -3.78 -5.76 12.38
N VAL A 6 -4.44 -6.41 11.42
CA VAL A 6 -5.01 -5.63 10.32
C VAL A 6 -6.07 -4.78 11.02
N VAL A 7 -5.63 -3.65 11.57
CA VAL A 7 -6.46 -2.47 11.69
C VAL A 7 -7.08 -2.37 10.30
N VAL A 8 -8.35 -2.78 10.21
CA VAL A 8 -9.06 -2.94 8.95
C VAL A 8 -8.95 -1.60 8.27
N LEU A 9 -8.02 -1.49 7.31
CA LEU A 9 -7.67 -0.20 6.71
C LEU A 9 -8.97 0.42 6.20
N GLU A 10 -9.85 -0.44 5.64
CA GLU A 10 -11.23 -0.20 5.20
C GLU A 10 -12.08 0.58 6.22
N ASP A 11 -11.96 0.31 7.52
CA ASP A 11 -12.72 1.01 8.57
C ASP A 11 -12.27 2.48 8.74
N PHE A 12 -11.07 2.82 8.28
CA PHE A 12 -10.53 4.19 8.35
C PHE A 12 -10.79 4.99 7.06
N PHE A 13 -11.14 4.35 5.94
CA PHE A 13 -11.42 5.05 4.68
C PHE A 13 -12.57 6.05 4.82
N PRO A 14 -13.73 5.71 5.40
CA PRO A 14 -14.83 6.66 5.53
C PRO A 14 -14.41 7.91 6.31
N ALA A 15 -13.68 7.73 7.42
CA ALA A 15 -13.22 8.83 8.25
C ALA A 15 -12.14 9.69 7.59
N MET A 16 -11.26 9.09 6.77
CA MET A 16 -10.25 9.83 5.99
C MET A 16 -10.88 10.58 4.82
N VAL A 17 -11.82 9.96 4.10
CA VAL A 17 -12.57 10.58 3.00
C VAL A 17 -13.44 11.73 3.52
N GLU A 18 -14.08 11.58 4.68
CA GLU A 18 -14.86 12.65 5.31
C GLU A 18 -13.97 13.87 5.67
N LYS A 19 -12.73 13.63 6.13
CA LYS A 19 -11.80 14.69 6.52
C LYS A 19 -11.08 15.36 5.34
N LEU A 20 -10.68 14.59 4.33
CA LEU A 20 -9.82 15.05 3.23
C LEU A 20 -10.61 15.31 1.93
N GLY A 21 -11.85 14.84 1.85
CA GLY A 21 -12.59 14.69 0.59
C GLY A 21 -12.05 13.53 -0.25
N ALA A 22 -12.83 13.05 -1.21
CA ALA A 22 -12.42 11.94 -2.09
C ALA A 22 -11.15 12.27 -2.89
N GLU A 23 -11.02 13.51 -3.39
CA GLU A 23 -9.86 13.96 -4.15
C GLU A 23 -8.60 14.09 -3.27
N GLY A 24 -8.74 14.65 -2.06
CA GLY A 24 -7.64 14.73 -1.10
C GLY A 24 -7.19 13.36 -0.63
N PHE A 25 -8.14 12.45 -0.38
CA PHE A 25 -7.86 11.07 -0.03
C PHE A 25 -7.10 10.33 -1.15
N MET A 26 -7.58 10.41 -2.39
CA MET A 26 -6.88 9.82 -3.55
C MET A 26 -5.47 10.41 -3.73
N LYS A 27 -5.30 11.70 -3.47
CA LYS A 27 -3.99 12.36 -3.52
C LYS A 27 -3.04 11.82 -2.45
N GLU A 28 -3.50 11.65 -1.21
CA GLU A 28 -2.68 11.08 -0.14
C GLU A 28 -2.30 9.62 -0.43
N LEU A 29 -3.22 8.82 -0.98
CA LEU A 29 -2.92 7.46 -1.45
C LEU A 29 -1.87 7.46 -2.55
N SER A 30 -2.01 8.35 -3.54
CA SER A 30 -1.04 8.49 -4.64
C SER A 30 0.34 8.93 -4.13
N ASN A 31 0.38 9.87 -3.18
CA ASN A 31 1.61 10.30 -2.53
C ASN A 31 2.27 9.15 -1.75
N GLY A 32 1.49 8.41 -0.97
CA GLY A 32 1.95 7.22 -0.26
C GLY A 32 2.53 6.17 -1.20
N PHE A 33 1.89 5.95 -2.35
CA PHE A 33 2.40 5.08 -3.41
C PHE A 33 3.75 5.56 -3.96
N GLY A 34 3.87 6.85 -4.28
CA GLY A 34 5.12 7.44 -4.74
C GLY A 34 6.29 7.23 -3.77
N LEU A 35 6.00 7.17 -2.46
CA LEU A 35 7.02 6.88 -1.44
C LEU A 35 7.46 5.41 -1.43
N LEU A 36 6.61 4.48 -1.87
CA LEU A 36 6.89 3.03 -1.88
C LEU A 36 7.57 2.54 -3.16
N VAL A 37 7.53 3.35 -4.22
CA VAL A 37 8.11 3.03 -5.53
C VAL A 37 9.63 2.86 -5.43
N ASP A 38 10.14 1.85 -6.13
CA ASP A 38 11.55 1.72 -6.43
C ASP A 38 11.95 2.83 -7.41
N GLY A 39 12.85 3.72 -7.01
CA GLY A 39 13.24 4.89 -7.80
C GLY A 39 13.91 4.55 -9.13
N ASP A 40 14.52 3.37 -9.26
CA ASP A 40 15.18 2.94 -10.49
C ASP A 40 14.20 2.23 -11.43
N LYS A 41 13.26 1.45 -10.88
CA LYS A 41 12.31 0.63 -11.67
C LYS A 41 10.98 1.34 -11.96
N GLY A 42 10.63 2.37 -11.19
CA GLY A 42 9.36 3.08 -11.32
C GLY A 42 8.12 2.28 -10.87
N VAL A 43 8.33 1.13 -10.24
CA VAL A 43 7.29 0.22 -9.72
C VAL A 43 7.58 -0.13 -8.27
N ILE A 44 6.58 -0.57 -7.51
CA ILE A 44 6.79 -1.05 -6.14
C ILE A 44 7.19 -2.51 -6.21
N THR A 45 8.38 -2.83 -5.72
CA THR A 45 8.87 -4.21 -5.60
C THR A 45 8.75 -4.68 -4.15
N PHE A 46 8.90 -5.99 -3.92
CA PHE A 46 8.99 -6.53 -2.55
C PHE A 46 10.03 -5.79 -1.69
N ASP A 47 11.21 -5.53 -2.25
CA ASP A 47 12.30 -4.86 -1.55
C ASP A 47 11.99 -3.38 -1.28
N SER A 48 11.45 -2.65 -2.26
CA SER A 48 11.11 -1.23 -2.09
C SER A 48 9.94 -1.07 -1.12
N LEU A 49 8.94 -1.95 -1.18
CA LEU A 49 7.81 -1.97 -0.27
C LEU A 49 8.29 -2.11 1.19
N LYS A 50 9.12 -3.12 1.49
CA LYS A 50 9.66 -3.33 2.83
C LYS A 50 10.57 -2.20 3.32
N ARG A 51 11.44 -1.70 2.45
CA ARG A 51 12.39 -0.64 2.80
C ARG A 51 11.66 0.67 3.07
N ASN A 52 10.71 1.01 2.22
CA ASN A 52 10.07 2.31 2.21
C ASN A 52 8.82 2.34 3.09
N SER A 53 8.23 1.20 3.48
CA SER A 53 7.15 1.16 4.46
C SER A 53 7.56 1.81 5.79
N ALA A 54 8.83 1.72 6.16
CA ALA A 54 9.38 2.40 7.33
C ALA A 54 9.27 3.93 7.24
N LEU A 55 9.31 4.51 6.03
CA LEU A 55 9.14 5.96 5.80
C LEU A 55 7.70 6.41 6.05
N LEU A 56 6.74 5.51 5.89
CA LEU A 56 5.32 5.73 6.19
C LEU A 56 4.98 5.49 7.67
N GLY A 57 5.99 5.24 8.52
CA GLY A 57 5.78 4.93 9.92
C GLY A 57 5.25 3.51 10.17
N LEU A 58 5.16 2.67 9.12
CA LEU A 58 4.86 1.25 9.24
C LEU A 58 6.13 0.53 9.68
N LYS A 59 6.33 0.48 10.99
CA LYS A 59 7.51 -0.14 11.60
C LYS A 59 7.38 -1.67 11.47
N GLU A 60 8.39 -2.29 10.88
CA GLU A 60 8.56 -3.74 10.74
C GLU A 60 7.49 -4.47 9.92
N MET A 61 7.30 -4.06 8.67
CA MET A 61 6.59 -4.88 7.69
C MET A 61 7.31 -6.23 7.51
N SER A 62 6.60 -7.32 7.82
CA SER A 62 7.08 -8.68 7.67
C SER A 62 7.06 -9.15 6.20
N ASP A 63 7.83 -10.20 5.91
CA ASP A 63 7.83 -10.81 4.56
C ASP A 63 6.43 -11.31 4.17
N GLN A 64 5.65 -11.80 5.14
CA GLN A 64 4.31 -12.29 4.89
C GLN A 64 3.35 -11.15 4.53
N GLU A 65 3.43 -10.01 5.22
CA GLU A 65 2.61 -8.83 4.91
C GLU A 65 2.97 -8.25 3.54
N ALA A 66 4.25 -8.12 3.23
CA ALA A 66 4.71 -7.65 1.92
C ALA A 66 4.27 -8.60 0.78
N VAL A 67 4.34 -9.91 0.99
CA VAL A 67 3.84 -10.92 0.04
C VAL A 67 2.32 -10.84 -0.11
N CYS A 68 1.58 -10.60 0.97
CA CYS A 68 0.12 -10.46 0.92
C CYS A 68 -0.28 -9.25 0.08
N MET A 69 0.35 -8.10 0.35
CA MET A 69 0.11 -6.87 -0.39
C MET A 69 0.46 -7.00 -1.88
N LEU A 70 1.57 -7.66 -2.19
CA LEU A 70 1.91 -7.99 -3.57
C LEU A 70 0.86 -8.91 -4.19
N ARG A 71 0.47 -10.00 -3.53
CA ARG A 71 -0.54 -10.93 -4.08
C ARG A 71 -1.90 -10.29 -4.34
N GLU A 72 -2.30 -9.33 -3.52
CA GLU A 72 -3.60 -8.64 -3.66
C GLU A 72 -3.57 -7.59 -4.77
N GLY A 73 -2.44 -6.91 -4.97
CA GLY A 73 -2.32 -5.86 -5.99
C GLY A 73 -1.64 -6.29 -7.30
N ASP A 74 -0.89 -7.39 -7.33
CA ASP A 74 -0.19 -7.87 -8.52
C ASP A 74 -1.16 -8.66 -9.41
N LEU A 75 -1.84 -7.95 -10.31
CA LEU A 75 -2.89 -8.51 -11.17
C LEU A 75 -2.34 -9.23 -12.41
N ASP A 76 -1.12 -8.94 -12.84
CA ASP A 76 -0.47 -9.55 -14.00
C ASP A 76 0.60 -10.59 -13.63
N GLY A 77 0.95 -10.68 -12.34
CA GLY A 77 1.85 -11.70 -11.79
C GLY A 77 3.32 -11.38 -12.05
N ASP A 78 3.68 -10.11 -12.27
CA ASP A 78 5.05 -9.70 -12.57
C ASP A 78 5.92 -9.52 -11.31
N GLY A 79 5.31 -9.63 -10.12
CA GLY A 79 5.96 -9.48 -8.83
C GLY A 79 6.16 -8.02 -8.40
N ALA A 80 5.47 -7.07 -9.04
CA ALA A 80 5.51 -5.65 -8.73
C ALA A 80 4.11 -5.04 -8.66
N LEU A 81 3.98 -3.91 -7.95
CA LEU A 81 2.76 -3.12 -7.96
C LEU A 81 2.97 -1.88 -8.82
N VAL A 82 2.04 -1.69 -9.74
CA VAL A 82 1.88 -0.45 -10.51
C VAL A 82 0.74 0.40 -9.93
N PRO A 83 0.75 1.73 -10.14
CA PRO A 83 -0.30 2.62 -9.62
C PRO A 83 -1.72 2.23 -10.05
N SER A 84 -1.88 1.61 -11.21
CA SER A 84 -3.19 1.13 -11.70
C SER A 84 -3.78 -0.01 -10.86
N CYS A 85 -2.94 -0.75 -10.13
CA CYS A 85 -3.38 -1.87 -9.30
C CYS A 85 -3.92 -1.44 -7.93
N LEU A 86 -3.63 -0.21 -7.50
CA LEU A 86 -4.07 0.28 -6.20
C LEU A 86 -5.60 0.32 -6.09
N GLY A 87 -6.30 0.55 -7.19
CA GLY A 87 -7.77 0.50 -7.22
C GLY A 87 -8.35 -0.85 -6.80
N SER A 88 -7.61 -1.95 -6.98
CA SER A 88 -8.05 -3.30 -6.64
C SER A 88 -7.79 -3.68 -5.18
N VAL A 89 -6.77 -3.10 -4.55
CA VAL A 89 -6.50 -3.27 -3.10
C VAL A 89 -7.52 -2.52 -2.24
N LEU A 90 -8.23 -1.56 -2.83
CA LEU A 90 -9.21 -0.69 -2.17
C LEU A 90 -10.67 -1.06 -2.47
N SER A 91 -10.91 -2.13 -3.23
CA SER A 91 -12.24 -2.53 -3.72
C SER A 91 -12.79 -3.78 -3.04
#